data_AF-A0A8J4U7G5-F1
#
_entry.id   AF-A0A8J4U7G5-F1
#
_cell.length_a   1.000
_cell.length_b   1.000
_cell.length_c   1.000
_cell.angle_alpha   90.00
_cell.angle_beta   90.00
_cell.angle_gamma   90.00
#
_symmetry.space_group_name_H-M   'P 1'
#
loop_
_entity.id
_entity.type
_entity.pdbx_description
1 polymer ?
#
loop_
_entity_poly.entity_id
_entity_poly.type
_entity_poly.pdbx_seq_one_letter_code
_entity_poly.pdbx_strand_id
1 'polypeptide(L)'
;MRATAAFSACVLIVSLLDQVSVYANLVGKYGETVEVPCNKRADIKLEDIRITKWKYSKVDGTVVDLLRKSHQNTTFVQNEEYNGRINLTNSLSLQIFRAKMADQKTFTCMVVTDGDVFEYPVEVLIEKVPSPPIITNQSKVIELGNLTMLAACSAKDANPAASITWLKDNVPLVPVENVVKITPILETDKNTGLSTATSKLEYAATKADMNAKFTCAIQHKNLASDLVSSPMTFVVHYPSEKVSLQVLSALPIKEGDNVTLKCAADGNPPPTGYNFHIKEKKVTTENSDTFTLTGVSRADSGDYKCSLVDNEAKTGYASFIVMYLDITSSTKGKIVKNLTESFEAALVVNSSGKAEITWTKNNVTLISKPKFDKLKYSDSGMYECVVSMAGLVKKASFELRVQGAPVITTLNKLPRNEGKLLSCKAEGSPKPTVQWSINGTNASDSISADGTITYNLMVAPTGNVTVNCTVFNELGSATKSIDISTLPDDTTETTDKREDPEDSNNQTQVVVGVVLGMIVAALAVGLAYWIYMKRT
;
A
#
# COMPACT_ATOMS: atom_id res chain seq x y z
N MET A 1 -48.14 88.40 -12.67
CA MET A 1 -49.51 88.05 -12.19
C MET A 1 -49.36 87.56 -10.76
N ARG A 2 -49.45 88.41 -9.72
CA ARG A 2 -50.67 88.94 -9.05
C ARG A 2 -51.69 87.86 -8.67
N ALA A 3 -51.68 87.44 -7.40
CA ALA A 3 -52.81 87.37 -6.44
C ALA A 3 -52.33 86.59 -5.19
N THR A 4 -52.00 87.17 -4.02
CA THR A 4 -52.89 87.63 -2.90
C THR A 4 -54.08 86.67 -2.65
N ALA A 5 -54.30 86.09 -1.47
CA ALA A 5 -54.54 86.80 -0.21
C ALA A 5 -54.35 85.92 1.06
N ALA A 6 -54.12 86.61 2.17
CA ALA A 6 -54.03 86.14 3.55
C ALA A 6 -55.38 86.28 4.30
N PHE A 7 -55.60 85.46 5.34
CA PHE A 7 -56.42 85.67 6.56
C PHE A 7 -56.17 84.44 7.46
N SER A 8 -55.49 84.45 8.60
CA SER A 8 -55.57 85.19 9.88
C SER A 8 -56.71 84.76 10.83
N ALA A 9 -56.30 84.04 11.88
CA ALA A 9 -56.71 84.10 13.30
C ALA A 9 -57.80 83.17 13.90
N CYS A 10 -57.44 82.67 15.10
CA CYS A 10 -58.26 82.19 16.24
C CYS A 10 -58.88 80.77 16.15
N VAL A 11 -58.90 79.88 17.16
CA VAL A 11 -58.66 79.91 18.61
C VAL A 11 -58.47 78.45 19.12
N LEU A 12 -57.62 78.30 20.15
CA LEU A 12 -57.52 77.24 21.18
C LEU A 12 -58.33 75.93 20.99
N ILE A 13 -57.65 74.79 20.88
CA ILE A 13 -58.13 73.51 21.41
C ILE A 13 -57.01 72.83 22.19
N VAL A 14 -57.10 73.00 23.51
CA VAL A 14 -56.88 72.02 24.59
C VAL A 14 -55.92 70.87 24.29
N SER A 15 -54.80 70.94 25.00
CA SER A 15 -53.94 69.83 25.42
C SER A 15 -54.74 68.59 25.84
N LEU A 16 -54.63 67.52 25.06
CA LEU A 16 -54.87 66.14 25.48
C LEU A 16 -53.76 65.28 24.86
N LEU A 17 -52.59 65.31 25.49
CA LEU A 17 -51.65 64.21 25.40
C LEU A 17 -52.21 63.13 26.33
N ASP A 18 -53.01 62.23 25.76
CA ASP A 18 -53.31 60.96 26.40
C ASP A 18 -51.97 60.29 26.73
N GLN A 19 -51.74 60.04 28.02
CA GLN A 19 -50.63 59.22 28.48
C GLN A 19 -50.86 57.81 27.95
N VAL A 20 -50.23 57.47 26.83
CA VAL A 20 -50.04 56.07 26.43
C VAL A 20 -49.28 55.41 27.57
N SER A 21 -49.98 54.59 28.36
CA SER A 21 -49.40 53.81 29.44
C SER A 21 -48.42 52.81 28.84
N VAL A 22 -47.13 53.17 28.81
CA VAL A 22 -46.06 52.25 28.39
C VAL A 22 -45.98 51.16 29.45
N TYR A 23 -46.45 49.97 29.11
CA TYR A 23 -46.26 48.78 29.94
C TYR A 23 -44.76 48.51 30.04
N ALA A 24 -44.23 48.40 31.27
CA ALA A 24 -42.87 47.95 31.46
C ALA A 24 -42.85 46.42 31.31
N ASN A 25 -42.02 45.91 30.41
CA ASN A 25 -41.80 44.46 30.25
C ASN A 25 -40.63 44.03 31.13
N LEU A 26 -40.87 43.07 32.02
CA LEU A 26 -39.86 42.49 32.88
C LEU A 26 -39.64 41.02 32.49
N VAL A 27 -38.42 40.67 32.11
CA VAL A 27 -38.04 39.28 31.85
C VAL A 27 -37.48 38.66 33.13
N GLY A 28 -38.18 37.66 33.65
CA GLY A 28 -37.76 36.81 34.77
C GLY A 28 -37.27 35.45 34.28
N LYS A 29 -36.43 34.78 35.09
CA LYS A 29 -35.98 33.42 34.82
C LYS A 29 -36.81 32.40 35.60
N TYR A 30 -37.21 31.32 34.94
CA TYR A 30 -37.95 30.23 35.57
C TYR A 30 -37.15 29.63 36.74
N GLY A 31 -37.79 29.46 37.89
CA GLY A 31 -37.22 28.93 39.12
C GLY A 31 -36.44 29.95 39.96
N GLU A 32 -36.10 31.12 39.41
CA GLU A 32 -35.41 32.19 40.13
C GLU A 32 -36.39 33.15 40.82
N THR A 33 -35.87 34.11 41.57
CA THR A 33 -36.66 35.19 42.18
C THR A 33 -36.81 36.33 41.19
N VAL A 34 -38.04 36.73 40.89
CA VAL A 34 -38.34 37.86 40.02
C VAL A 34 -38.74 39.04 40.88
N GLU A 35 -38.05 40.17 40.72
CA GLU A 35 -38.41 41.42 41.40
C GLU A 35 -39.14 42.36 40.43
N VAL A 36 -40.45 42.46 40.60
CA VAL A 36 -41.33 43.32 39.82
C VAL A 36 -41.30 44.74 40.40
N PRO A 37 -40.72 45.72 39.69
CA PRO A 37 -40.54 47.05 40.24
C PRO A 37 -41.89 47.78 40.33
N CYS A 38 -42.16 48.40 41.47
CA CYS A 38 -43.22 49.39 41.55
C CYS A 38 -42.66 50.68 40.95
N ASN A 39 -42.83 50.86 39.63
CA ASN A 39 -42.33 51.98 38.83
C ASN A 39 -43.03 53.31 39.18
N LYS A 40 -43.10 53.65 40.47
CA LYS A 40 -43.73 54.87 40.97
C LYS A 40 -43.04 56.09 40.37
N ARG A 41 -43.83 57.13 40.11
CA ARG A 41 -43.26 58.39 39.62
C ARG A 41 -42.27 58.96 40.65
N ALA A 42 -41.21 59.62 40.16
CA ALA A 42 -40.10 60.07 40.97
C ALA A 42 -40.49 61.19 41.97
N ASP A 43 -41.54 61.95 41.67
CA ASP A 43 -42.12 63.02 42.49
C ASP A 43 -42.88 62.51 43.72
N ILE A 44 -43.35 61.25 43.72
CA ILE A 44 -44.06 60.66 44.85
C ILE A 44 -43.04 60.12 45.86
N LYS A 45 -42.91 60.78 47.02
CA LYS A 45 -42.02 60.30 48.09
C LYS A 45 -42.66 59.15 48.86
N LEU A 46 -41.83 58.29 49.46
CA LEU A 46 -42.28 57.14 50.25
C LEU A 46 -43.13 57.55 51.47
N GLU A 47 -42.88 58.74 52.04
CA GLU A 47 -43.61 59.30 53.18
C GLU A 47 -45.04 59.73 52.86
N ASP A 48 -45.32 60.08 51.59
CA ASP A 48 -46.62 60.53 51.11
C ASP A 48 -47.55 59.34 50.77
N ILE A 49 -47.03 58.12 50.78
CA ILE A 49 -47.75 56.91 50.42
C ILE A 49 -48.51 56.39 51.64
N ARG A 50 -49.85 56.39 51.54
CA ARG A 50 -50.72 55.82 52.57
C ARG A 50 -50.90 54.32 52.41
N ILE A 51 -51.10 53.88 51.17
CA ILE A 51 -51.33 52.48 50.84
C ILE A 51 -50.53 52.10 49.59
N THR A 52 -49.85 50.96 49.65
CA THR A 52 -49.34 50.26 48.46
C THR A 52 -50.04 48.92 48.33
N LYS A 53 -50.47 48.57 47.14
CA LYS A 53 -51.18 47.33 46.87
C LYS A 53 -50.68 46.69 45.59
N TRP A 54 -50.39 45.40 45.62
CA TRP A 54 -50.09 44.64 44.42
C TRP A 54 -51.29 43.77 44.06
N LYS A 55 -51.65 43.79 42.79
CA LYS A 55 -52.73 43.00 42.20
C LYS A 55 -52.29 42.42 40.86
N TYR A 56 -52.91 41.35 40.39
CA TYR A 56 -52.77 40.86 39.02
C TYR A 56 -54.13 40.62 38.39
N SER A 57 -54.18 40.66 37.06
CA SER A 57 -55.40 40.37 36.31
C SER A 57 -55.36 38.94 35.79
N LYS A 58 -56.46 38.21 36.00
CA LYS A 58 -56.72 36.92 35.33
C LYS A 58 -57.15 37.16 33.88
N VAL A 59 -57.11 36.10 33.08
CA VAL A 59 -57.49 36.14 31.65
C VAL A 59 -58.97 36.51 31.47
N ASP A 60 -59.81 36.19 32.45
CA ASP A 60 -61.24 36.54 32.48
C ASP A 60 -61.52 38.00 32.93
N GLY A 61 -60.47 38.80 33.15
CA GLY A 61 -60.58 40.18 33.62
C GLY A 61 -60.73 40.33 35.15
N THR A 62 -60.82 39.22 35.90
CA THR A 62 -60.89 39.26 37.36
C THR A 62 -59.58 39.77 37.95
N VAL A 63 -59.67 40.76 38.83
CA VAL A 63 -58.52 41.31 39.54
C VAL A 63 -58.33 40.57 40.86
N VAL A 64 -57.10 40.09 41.11
CA VAL A 64 -56.75 39.37 42.33
C VAL A 64 -55.69 40.14 43.09
N ASP A 65 -55.99 40.44 44.35
CA ASP A 65 -55.08 41.12 45.25
C ASP A 65 -54.05 40.14 45.82
N LEU A 66 -52.79 40.58 45.89
CA LEU A 66 -51.68 39.77 46.40
C LEU A 66 -51.25 40.21 47.79
N LEU A 67 -51.01 41.51 47.95
CA LEU A 67 -50.57 42.09 49.21
C LEU A 67 -50.96 43.56 49.28
N ARG A 68 -51.03 44.07 50.52
CA ARG A 68 -51.30 45.47 50.83
C ARG A 68 -50.38 45.92 51.95
N LYS A 69 -49.70 47.04 51.76
CA LYS A 69 -48.96 47.75 52.81
C LYS A 69 -49.72 49.00 53.19
N SER A 70 -50.02 49.17 54.47
CA SER A 70 -50.63 50.37 55.05
C SER A 70 -49.74 50.87 56.18
N HIS A 71 -49.22 52.09 56.05
CA HIS A 71 -48.14 52.58 56.91
C HIS A 71 -46.94 51.61 56.94
N GLN A 72 -46.62 50.98 58.09
CA GLN A 72 -45.53 50.02 58.24
C GLN A 72 -45.98 48.55 58.17
N ASN A 73 -47.28 48.27 58.21
CA ASN A 73 -47.78 46.90 58.24
C ASN A 73 -48.06 46.39 56.83
N THR A 74 -47.43 45.27 56.46
CA THR A 74 -47.68 44.55 55.21
C THR A 74 -48.56 43.35 55.49
N THR A 75 -49.71 43.28 54.82
CA THR A 75 -50.64 42.16 54.87
C THR A 75 -50.62 41.43 53.54
N PHE A 76 -50.50 40.11 53.60
CA PHE A 76 -50.56 39.23 52.42
C PHE A 76 -51.97 38.66 52.31
N VAL A 77 -52.54 38.73 51.11
CA VAL A 77 -53.85 38.16 50.82
C VAL A 77 -53.69 36.65 50.64
N GLN A 78 -54.56 35.86 51.27
CA GLN A 78 -54.55 34.41 51.08
C GLN A 78 -54.85 34.09 49.63
N ASN A 79 -53.86 33.50 48.96
CA ASN A 79 -53.92 33.11 47.56
C ASN A 79 -53.14 31.80 47.40
N GLU A 80 -53.80 30.74 46.94
CA GLU A 80 -53.20 29.41 46.78
C GLU A 80 -51.99 29.40 45.83
N GLU A 81 -51.98 30.28 44.82
CA GLU A 81 -50.92 30.38 43.80
C GLU A 81 -49.64 31.05 44.34
N TYR A 82 -49.80 32.02 45.26
CA TYR A 82 -48.71 32.88 45.73
C TYR A 82 -48.36 32.74 47.21
N ASN A 83 -49.06 31.88 47.97
CA ASN A 83 -48.80 31.68 49.39
C ASN A 83 -47.34 31.26 49.64
N GLY A 84 -46.62 32.04 50.46
CA GLY A 84 -45.19 31.82 50.75
C GLY A 84 -44.25 31.99 49.56
N ARG A 85 -44.73 32.56 48.44
CA ARG A 85 -43.93 32.85 47.24
C ARG A 85 -43.73 34.32 46.98
N ILE A 86 -44.41 35.21 47.69
CA ILE A 86 -44.31 36.65 47.45
C ILE A 86 -43.76 37.40 48.65
N ASN A 87 -43.06 38.50 48.38
CA ASN A 87 -42.60 39.43 49.39
C ASN A 87 -42.65 40.87 48.84
N LEU A 88 -42.63 41.86 49.73
CA LEU A 88 -42.57 43.28 49.38
C LEU A 88 -41.22 43.85 49.82
N THR A 89 -40.49 44.46 48.90
CA THR A 89 -39.20 45.10 49.23
C THR A 89 -39.38 46.49 49.85
N ASN A 90 -38.29 47.06 50.36
CA ASN A 90 -38.27 48.43 50.87
C ASN A 90 -38.56 49.48 49.78
N SER A 91 -38.26 49.16 48.51
CA SER A 91 -38.58 49.99 47.34
C SER A 91 -40.01 49.80 46.83
N LEU A 92 -40.84 49.05 47.56
CA LEU A 92 -42.22 48.68 47.19
C LEU A 92 -42.31 47.70 45.99
N SER A 93 -41.20 47.12 45.55
CA SER A 93 -41.18 46.08 44.51
C SER A 93 -41.78 44.77 45.02
N LEU A 94 -42.51 44.06 44.17
CA LEU A 94 -43.01 42.73 44.45
C LEU A 94 -41.94 41.69 44.10
N GLN A 95 -41.49 40.92 45.08
CA GLN A 95 -40.64 39.75 44.84
C GLN A 95 -41.51 38.49 44.68
N ILE A 96 -41.26 37.72 43.63
CA ILE A 96 -41.90 36.41 43.36
C ILE A 96 -40.81 35.34 43.38
N PHE A 97 -40.81 34.50 44.40
CA PHE A 97 -39.88 33.39 44.58
C PHE A 97 -40.26 32.19 43.72
N ARG A 98 -39.25 31.56 43.11
CA ARG A 98 -39.38 30.34 42.29
C ARG A 98 -40.31 30.55 41.09
N ALA A 99 -40.05 31.56 40.27
CA ALA A 99 -40.95 31.93 39.19
C ALA A 99 -41.32 30.75 38.28
N LYS A 100 -42.57 30.70 37.82
CA LYS A 100 -43.19 29.65 37.02
C LYS A 100 -43.79 30.27 35.77
N MET A 101 -44.08 29.46 34.74
CA MET A 101 -44.81 29.93 33.56
C MET A 101 -46.18 30.54 33.89
N ALA A 102 -46.82 30.08 34.95
CA ALA A 102 -48.07 30.67 35.44
C ALA A 102 -47.88 32.13 35.89
N ASP A 103 -46.69 32.57 36.32
CA ASP A 103 -46.45 33.96 36.70
C ASP A 103 -46.30 34.89 35.48
N GLN A 104 -46.36 34.37 34.24
CA GLN A 104 -46.33 35.19 33.02
C GLN A 104 -47.66 35.93 32.83
N LYS A 105 -47.81 37.05 33.55
CA LYS A 105 -49.03 37.85 33.67
C LYS A 105 -48.66 39.33 33.90
N THR A 106 -49.67 40.19 33.85
CA THR A 106 -49.52 41.59 34.24
C THR A 106 -49.76 41.77 35.74
N PHE A 107 -48.73 42.21 36.46
CA PHE A 107 -48.83 42.64 37.85
C PHE A 107 -48.91 44.16 37.91
N THR A 108 -49.81 44.69 38.73
CA THR A 108 -50.03 46.14 38.85
C THR A 108 -49.73 46.60 40.27
N CYS A 109 -48.77 47.52 40.40
CA CYS A 109 -48.55 48.24 41.64
C CYS A 109 -49.54 49.41 41.71
N MET A 110 -50.37 49.45 42.75
CA MET A 110 -51.29 50.53 43.04
C MET A 110 -50.76 51.32 44.24
N VAL A 111 -50.53 52.62 44.05
CA VAL A 111 -50.02 53.54 45.08
C VAL A 111 -51.09 54.58 45.38
N VAL A 112 -51.49 54.68 46.64
CA VAL A 112 -52.51 55.62 47.12
C VAL A 112 -51.84 56.68 47.98
N THR A 113 -52.07 57.94 47.61
CA THR A 113 -51.65 59.14 48.36
C THR A 113 -52.88 59.84 48.95
N ASP A 114 -52.70 60.94 49.68
CA ASP A 114 -53.82 61.70 50.25
C ASP A 114 -54.74 62.34 49.18
N GLY A 115 -54.27 62.49 47.94
CA GLY A 115 -55.01 63.18 46.88
C GLY A 115 -55.32 62.36 45.63
N ASP A 116 -54.62 61.24 45.40
CA ASP A 116 -54.74 60.50 44.13
C ASP A 116 -54.30 59.03 44.23
N VAL A 117 -54.67 58.25 43.21
CA VAL A 117 -54.38 56.82 43.06
C VAL A 117 -53.65 56.58 41.74
N PHE A 118 -52.48 55.95 41.82
CA PHE A 118 -51.66 55.64 40.66
C PHE A 118 -51.49 54.14 40.46
N GLU A 119 -51.61 53.67 39.21
CA GLU A 119 -51.40 52.27 38.84
C GLU A 119 -50.21 52.13 37.87
N TYR A 120 -49.33 51.19 38.19
CA TYR A 120 -48.11 50.90 37.43
C TYR A 120 -48.12 49.43 37.01
N PRO A 121 -48.69 49.10 35.84
CA PRO A 121 -48.72 47.74 35.33
C PRO A 121 -47.34 47.33 34.77
N VAL A 122 -46.93 46.11 35.09
CA VAL A 122 -45.70 45.47 34.62
C VAL A 122 -46.06 44.10 34.05
N GLU A 123 -45.75 43.88 32.79
CA GLU A 123 -45.88 42.56 32.15
C GLU A 123 -44.65 41.73 32.50
N VAL A 124 -44.88 40.61 33.18
CA VAL A 124 -43.80 39.67 33.52
C VAL A 124 -43.75 38.58 32.45
N LEU A 125 -42.60 38.39 31.82
CA LEU A 125 -42.30 37.29 30.91
C LEU A 125 -41.34 36.32 31.61
N ILE A 126 -41.62 35.02 31.57
CA ILE A 126 -40.81 34.02 32.29
C ILE A 126 -40.06 33.15 31.29
N GLU A 127 -38.74 33.26 31.26
CA GLU A 127 -37.91 32.55 30.30
C GLU A 127 -37.10 31.43 30.95
N LYS A 128 -36.86 30.36 30.18
CA LYS A 128 -36.08 29.20 30.61
C LYS A 128 -35.25 28.68 29.44
N VAL A 129 -33.95 28.51 29.67
CA VAL A 129 -33.06 27.86 28.69
C VAL A 129 -33.32 26.34 28.67
N PRO A 130 -33.19 25.69 27.49
CA PRO A 130 -33.38 24.24 27.37
C PRO A 130 -32.35 23.43 28.16
N SER A 131 -32.67 22.16 28.40
CA SER A 131 -31.68 21.15 28.80
C SER A 131 -30.62 20.95 27.71
N PRO A 132 -29.42 20.43 28.06
CA PRO A 132 -28.45 19.96 27.08
C PRO A 132 -29.05 18.94 26.10
N PRO A 133 -28.54 18.86 24.86
CA PRO A 133 -29.07 17.97 23.84
C PRO A 133 -28.82 16.51 24.20
N ILE A 134 -29.87 15.69 24.05
CA ILE A 134 -29.80 14.23 24.27
C ILE A 134 -30.19 13.52 22.98
N ILE A 135 -29.27 12.73 22.43
CA ILE A 135 -29.52 11.86 21.28
C ILE A 135 -30.05 10.49 21.75
N THR A 136 -31.20 10.09 21.23
CA THR A 136 -31.87 8.81 21.50
C THR A 136 -32.16 8.05 20.19
N ASN A 137 -32.57 6.78 20.29
CA ASN A 137 -32.92 5.92 19.15
C ASN A 137 -31.83 5.84 18.06
N GLN A 138 -30.57 5.76 18.48
CA GLN A 138 -29.41 5.73 17.59
C GLN A 138 -29.33 4.39 16.84
N SER A 139 -29.32 4.45 15.51
CA SER A 139 -29.06 3.30 14.66
C SER A 139 -27.58 2.95 14.68
N LYS A 140 -27.26 1.69 15.03
CA LYS A 140 -25.87 1.19 15.04
C LYS A 140 -25.38 0.84 13.63
N VAL A 141 -26.30 0.43 12.76
CA VAL A 141 -26.03 -0.05 11.40
C VAL A 141 -27.04 0.56 10.45
N ILE A 142 -26.58 1.01 9.29
CA ILE A 142 -27.42 1.56 8.21
C ILE A 142 -26.99 0.93 6.88
N GLU A 143 -27.96 0.54 6.06
CA GLU A 143 -27.72 0.08 4.68
C GLU A 143 -27.43 1.26 3.74
N LEU A 144 -26.43 1.11 2.89
CA LEU A 144 -26.00 2.13 1.93
C LEU A 144 -27.16 2.58 1.01
N GLY A 145 -27.32 3.90 0.89
CA GLY A 145 -28.27 4.53 -0.03
C GLY A 145 -29.74 4.50 0.41
N ASN A 146 -30.09 3.73 1.45
CA ASN A 146 -31.46 3.65 1.94
C ASN A 146 -31.74 4.73 2.99
N LEU A 147 -32.80 5.52 2.78
CA LEU A 147 -33.25 6.50 3.76
C LEU A 147 -33.82 5.77 4.98
N THR A 148 -33.12 5.84 6.11
CA THR A 148 -33.47 5.14 7.35
C THR A 148 -33.40 6.06 8.55
N MET A 149 -34.17 5.77 9.61
CA MET A 149 -34.07 6.49 10.88
C MET A 149 -32.66 6.33 11.45
N LEU A 150 -31.95 7.44 11.60
CA LEU A 150 -30.60 7.45 12.15
C LEU A 150 -30.60 7.76 13.65
N ALA A 151 -31.31 8.80 14.09
CA ALA A 151 -31.47 9.13 15.50
C ALA A 151 -32.57 10.18 15.75
N ALA A 152 -32.90 10.40 17.02
CA ALA A 152 -33.68 11.54 17.49
C ALA A 152 -32.85 12.37 18.47
N CYS A 153 -33.01 13.70 18.46
CA CYS A 153 -32.39 14.61 19.41
C CYS A 153 -33.47 15.40 20.14
N SER A 154 -33.30 15.62 21.44
CA SER A 154 -34.27 16.33 22.28
C SER A 154 -33.64 17.43 23.13
N ALA A 155 -34.37 18.54 23.26
CA ALA A 155 -34.08 19.73 24.05
C ALA A 155 -35.31 20.03 24.94
N LYS A 156 -35.21 19.75 26.24
CA LYS A 156 -36.37 19.81 27.14
C LYS A 156 -36.49 21.15 27.85
N ASP A 157 -37.70 21.45 28.31
CA ASP A 157 -37.99 22.49 29.29
C ASP A 157 -37.59 23.92 28.90
N ALA A 158 -37.79 24.31 27.65
CA ALA A 158 -37.45 25.65 27.15
C ALA A 158 -38.67 26.60 27.16
N ASN A 159 -38.42 27.87 27.43
CA ASN A 159 -39.32 28.96 27.04
C ASN A 159 -38.50 30.22 26.66
N PRO A 160 -38.60 30.72 25.42
CA PRO A 160 -39.35 30.17 24.29
C PRO A 160 -38.82 28.81 23.82
N ALA A 161 -39.53 28.15 22.92
CA ALA A 161 -39.09 26.88 22.34
C ALA A 161 -37.71 27.01 21.67
N ALA A 162 -36.85 26.01 21.87
CA ALA A 162 -35.54 25.94 21.24
C ALA A 162 -35.64 25.32 19.82
N SER A 163 -34.70 25.64 18.94
CA SER A 163 -34.54 25.01 17.63
C SER A 163 -33.41 23.99 17.64
N ILE A 164 -33.54 22.93 16.83
CA ILE A 164 -32.55 21.85 16.73
C ILE A 164 -32.04 21.76 15.29
N THR A 165 -30.73 21.77 15.13
CA THR A 165 -30.02 21.58 13.85
C THR A 165 -29.14 20.35 13.94
N TRP A 166 -29.23 19.46 12.95
CA TRP A 166 -28.31 18.34 12.83
C TRP A 166 -27.03 18.77 12.10
N LEU A 167 -25.89 18.29 12.56
CA LEU A 167 -24.58 18.57 12.01
C LEU A 167 -23.92 17.26 11.61
N LYS A 168 -23.32 17.21 10.42
CA LYS A 168 -22.43 16.15 9.96
C LYS A 168 -21.03 16.73 9.84
N ASP A 169 -20.09 16.22 10.61
CA ASP A 169 -18.70 16.72 10.67
C ASP A 169 -18.63 18.24 10.90
N ASN A 170 -19.48 18.73 11.82
CA ASN A 170 -19.68 20.14 12.17
C ASN A 170 -20.32 21.01 11.07
N VAL A 171 -20.79 20.42 9.97
CA VAL A 171 -21.51 21.12 8.91
C VAL A 171 -23.02 20.89 9.07
N PRO A 172 -23.85 21.96 9.08
CA PRO A 172 -25.30 21.84 9.13
C PRO A 172 -25.87 21.00 8.00
N LEU A 173 -26.67 20.01 8.36
CA LEU A 173 -27.44 19.22 7.41
C LEU A 173 -28.69 19.99 7.01
N VAL A 174 -28.89 20.09 5.70
CA VAL A 174 -30.11 20.63 5.10
C VAL A 174 -30.99 19.48 4.61
N PRO A 175 -32.33 19.61 4.66
CA PRO A 175 -33.22 18.63 4.06
C PRO A 175 -32.94 18.49 2.56
N VAL A 176 -32.73 17.24 2.11
CA VAL A 176 -32.50 16.89 0.71
C VAL A 176 -33.38 15.68 0.41
N GLU A 177 -34.17 15.75 -0.65
CA GLU A 177 -35.09 14.70 -1.05
C GLU A 177 -34.38 13.34 -1.16
N ASN A 178 -34.95 12.30 -0.54
CA ASN A 178 -34.42 10.93 -0.47
C ASN A 178 -33.03 10.76 0.19
N VAL A 179 -32.39 11.82 0.69
CA VAL A 179 -31.06 11.74 1.33
C VAL A 179 -31.10 12.17 2.80
N VAL A 180 -31.73 13.30 3.10
CA VAL A 180 -31.79 13.89 4.44
C VAL A 180 -33.21 14.32 4.73
N LYS A 181 -33.86 13.68 5.69
CA LYS A 181 -35.20 14.07 6.15
C LYS A 181 -35.15 14.37 7.64
N ILE A 182 -35.43 15.63 7.96
CA ILE A 182 -35.42 16.15 9.32
C ILE A 182 -36.86 16.45 9.72
N THR A 183 -37.35 15.80 10.76
CA THR A 183 -38.73 15.97 11.24
C THR A 183 -38.73 16.63 12.62
N PRO A 184 -39.04 17.93 12.72
CA PRO A 184 -39.17 18.62 13.99
C PRO A 184 -40.51 18.27 14.66
N ILE A 185 -40.49 18.15 15.99
CA ILE A 185 -41.62 17.85 16.85
C ILE A 185 -41.53 18.80 18.04
N LEU A 186 -42.60 19.54 18.32
CA LEU A 186 -42.68 20.45 19.46
C LEU A 186 -43.80 20.00 20.38
N GLU A 187 -43.47 19.70 21.63
CA GLU A 187 -44.41 19.29 22.66
C GLU A 187 -44.40 20.31 23.79
N THR A 188 -45.55 20.66 24.34
CA THR A 188 -45.64 21.54 25.51
C THR A 188 -46.17 20.74 26.70
N ASP A 189 -45.44 20.76 27.80
CA ASP A 189 -45.84 20.10 29.03
C ASP A 189 -47.07 20.82 29.62
N LYS A 190 -48.17 20.08 29.80
CA LYS A 190 -49.45 20.65 30.24
C LYS A 190 -49.41 21.21 31.67
N ASN A 191 -48.50 20.74 32.52
CA ASN A 191 -48.42 21.14 33.93
C ASN A 191 -47.54 22.37 34.12
N THR A 192 -46.43 22.44 33.37
CA THR A 192 -45.42 23.50 33.51
C THR A 192 -45.53 24.57 32.44
N GLY A 193 -46.17 24.30 31.30
CA GLY A 193 -46.24 25.20 30.15
C GLY A 193 -44.90 25.33 29.39
N LEU A 194 -43.89 24.53 29.72
CA LEU A 194 -42.58 24.55 29.08
C LEU A 194 -42.57 23.68 27.82
N SER A 195 -41.79 24.08 26.82
CA SER A 195 -41.70 23.37 25.55
C SER A 195 -40.50 22.41 25.50
N THR A 196 -40.72 21.24 24.92
CA THR A 196 -39.69 20.27 24.53
C THR A 196 -39.63 20.20 23.01
N ALA A 197 -38.49 20.59 22.45
CA ALA A 197 -38.21 20.41 21.04
C ALA A 197 -37.55 19.05 20.82
N THR A 198 -38.04 18.29 19.85
CA THR A 198 -37.44 17.01 19.40
C THR A 198 -37.25 17.06 17.89
N SER A 199 -36.15 16.52 17.38
CA SER A 199 -35.90 16.42 15.95
C SER A 199 -35.48 15.00 15.59
N LYS A 200 -36.18 14.37 14.65
CA LYS A 200 -35.84 13.04 14.11
C LYS A 200 -35.07 13.19 12.80
N LEU A 201 -33.96 12.50 12.67
CA LEU A 201 -33.13 12.47 11.47
C LEU A 201 -33.26 11.10 10.79
N GLU A 202 -33.80 11.09 9.58
CA GLU A 202 -33.66 10.00 8.64
C GLU A 202 -32.58 10.38 7.61
N TYR A 203 -31.64 9.46 7.34
CA TYR A 203 -30.46 9.74 6.53
C TYR A 203 -30.13 8.55 5.63
N ALA A 204 -29.81 8.81 4.36
CA ALA A 204 -29.31 7.82 3.42
C ALA A 204 -27.78 7.86 3.38
N ALA A 205 -27.15 6.82 3.94
CA ALA A 205 -25.71 6.78 4.10
C ALA A 205 -24.96 6.53 2.79
N THR A 206 -23.75 7.06 2.70
CA THR A 206 -22.79 6.82 1.62
C THR A 206 -21.53 6.13 2.14
N LYS A 207 -20.70 5.54 1.25
CA LYS A 207 -19.43 4.92 1.64
C LYS A 207 -18.47 5.92 2.33
N ALA A 208 -18.61 7.22 2.05
CA ALA A 208 -17.81 8.28 2.68
C ALA A 208 -18.17 8.52 4.17
N ASP A 209 -19.31 7.99 4.63
CA ASP A 209 -19.86 8.28 5.96
C ASP A 209 -19.35 7.36 7.08
N MET A 210 -18.49 6.37 6.77
CA MET A 210 -18.00 5.37 7.74
C MET A 210 -17.30 5.97 8.97
N ASN A 211 -16.78 7.20 8.87
CA ASN A 211 -16.15 7.92 9.97
C ASN A 211 -16.82 9.26 10.27
N ALA A 212 -17.95 9.55 9.61
CA ALA A 212 -18.66 10.81 9.78
C ALA A 212 -19.26 10.89 11.19
N LYS A 213 -19.13 12.06 11.80
CA LYS A 213 -19.65 12.32 13.14
C LYS A 213 -20.93 13.13 13.05
N PHE A 214 -22.01 12.58 13.59
CA PHE A 214 -23.29 13.26 13.64
C PHE A 214 -23.51 13.83 15.04
N THR A 215 -23.85 15.11 15.10
CA THR A 215 -24.21 15.82 16.33
C THR A 215 -25.50 16.59 16.12
N CYS A 216 -26.18 16.95 17.21
CA CYS A 216 -27.24 17.94 17.16
C CYS A 216 -26.85 19.18 17.97
N ALA A 217 -27.14 20.35 17.42
CA ALA A 217 -26.95 21.65 18.04
C ALA A 217 -28.31 22.26 18.39
N ILE A 218 -28.42 22.78 19.60
CA ILE A 218 -29.61 23.48 20.09
C ILE A 218 -29.35 24.97 20.09
N GLN A 219 -30.24 25.71 19.43
CA GLN A 219 -30.28 27.16 19.39
C GLN A 219 -31.43 27.69 20.26
N HIS A 220 -31.14 28.69 21.08
CA HIS A 220 -32.12 29.35 21.92
C HIS A 220 -31.68 30.80 22.17
N LYS A 221 -32.62 31.74 22.19
CA LYS A 221 -32.32 33.18 22.24
C LYS A 221 -31.49 33.64 23.44
N ASN A 222 -31.55 32.91 24.54
CA ASN A 222 -30.85 33.23 25.80
C ASN A 222 -29.54 32.45 25.99
N LEU A 223 -29.07 31.77 24.95
CA LEU A 223 -27.77 31.09 24.95
C LEU A 223 -26.76 31.95 24.17
N ALA A 224 -25.56 32.11 24.73
CA ALA A 224 -24.47 32.79 24.05
C ALA A 224 -23.86 31.96 22.90
N SER A 225 -24.00 30.64 22.97
CA SER A 225 -23.54 29.68 21.98
C SER A 225 -24.46 28.45 21.97
N ASP A 226 -24.51 27.77 20.83
CA ASP A 226 -25.31 26.56 20.67
C ASP A 226 -24.86 25.46 21.65
N LEU A 227 -25.82 24.74 22.24
CA LEU A 227 -25.51 23.54 23.01
C LEU A 227 -25.39 22.37 22.04
N VAL A 228 -24.23 21.74 21.98
CA VAL A 228 -23.94 20.65 21.04
C VAL A 228 -23.86 19.32 21.78
N SER A 229 -24.44 18.27 21.18
CA SER A 229 -24.40 16.91 21.74
C SER A 229 -23.02 16.27 21.64
N SER A 230 -22.82 15.17 22.37
CA SER A 230 -21.74 14.25 22.01
C SER A 230 -21.94 13.71 20.59
N PRO A 231 -20.86 13.44 19.85
CA PRO A 231 -20.95 12.86 18.52
C PRO A 231 -21.38 11.40 18.57
N MET A 232 -22.22 11.00 17.63
CA MET A 232 -22.53 9.60 17.36
C MET A 232 -21.95 9.15 16.01
N THR A 233 -21.74 7.85 15.89
CA THR A 233 -21.25 7.17 14.69
C THR A 233 -22.05 5.90 14.45
N PHE A 234 -22.11 5.44 13.20
CA PHE A 234 -22.78 4.20 12.82
C PHE A 234 -21.95 3.44 11.78
N VAL A 235 -22.22 2.15 11.63
CA VAL A 235 -21.59 1.32 10.60
C VAL A 235 -22.46 1.34 9.34
N VAL A 236 -21.84 1.58 8.19
CA VAL A 236 -22.53 1.50 6.89
C VAL A 236 -22.34 0.10 6.31
N HIS A 237 -23.43 -0.65 6.17
CA HIS A 237 -23.42 -1.93 5.47
C HIS A 237 -23.64 -1.74 3.97
N TYR A 238 -22.89 -2.49 3.18
CA TYR A 238 -23.02 -2.52 1.73
C TYR A 238 -22.46 -3.80 1.13
N PRO A 239 -23.05 -4.29 0.03
CA PRO A 239 -22.59 -5.49 -0.65
C PRO A 239 -21.23 -5.26 -1.33
N SER A 240 -20.52 -6.35 -1.60
CA SER A 240 -19.26 -6.33 -2.34
C SER A 240 -19.46 -6.04 -3.83
N GLU A 241 -18.68 -5.13 -4.38
CA GLU A 241 -18.71 -4.74 -5.80
C GLU A 241 -17.43 -5.11 -6.54
N LYS A 242 -16.30 -5.17 -5.82
CA LYS A 242 -14.96 -5.46 -6.33
C LYS A 242 -14.41 -6.68 -5.61
N VAL A 243 -13.85 -7.61 -6.38
CA VAL A 243 -13.21 -8.82 -5.88
C VAL A 243 -11.78 -8.83 -6.41
N SER A 244 -10.83 -9.23 -5.57
CA SER A 244 -9.42 -9.34 -5.89
C SER A 244 -8.90 -10.71 -5.46
N LEU A 245 -7.94 -11.24 -6.22
CA LEU A 245 -7.25 -12.47 -5.89
C LEU A 245 -5.76 -12.17 -5.78
N GLN A 246 -5.12 -12.71 -4.76
CA GLN A 246 -3.70 -12.51 -4.48
C GLN A 246 -3.01 -13.86 -4.28
N VAL A 247 -1.77 -13.99 -4.76
CA VAL A 247 -0.91 -15.14 -4.48
C VAL A 247 -0.03 -14.78 -3.29
N LEU A 248 -0.20 -15.46 -2.15
CA LEU A 248 0.52 -15.15 -0.92
C LEU A 248 1.85 -15.89 -0.75
N SER A 249 2.20 -16.75 -1.71
CA SER A 249 3.37 -17.63 -1.61
C SER A 249 4.65 -16.93 -2.06
N ALA A 250 5.78 -17.32 -1.45
CA ALA A 250 7.08 -16.76 -1.78
C ALA A 250 7.47 -17.14 -3.21
N LEU A 251 7.99 -16.16 -3.95
CA LEU A 251 8.53 -16.37 -5.30
C LEU A 251 10.04 -16.63 -5.22
N PRO A 252 10.62 -17.43 -6.13
CA PRO A 252 9.96 -18.20 -7.19
C PRO A 252 9.29 -19.48 -6.66
N ILE A 253 8.10 -19.80 -7.18
CA ILE A 253 7.37 -21.05 -6.86
C ILE A 253 8.00 -22.21 -7.64
N LYS A 254 8.32 -23.32 -6.99
CA LYS A 254 8.95 -24.52 -7.58
C LYS A 254 7.99 -25.72 -7.54
N GLU A 255 8.26 -26.74 -8.35
CA GLU A 255 7.51 -28.00 -8.29
C GLU A 255 7.61 -28.62 -6.89
N GLY A 256 6.47 -29.01 -6.33
CA GLY A 256 6.35 -29.54 -4.96
C GLY A 256 6.03 -28.49 -3.90
N ASP A 257 6.11 -27.20 -4.20
CA ASP A 257 5.73 -26.13 -3.27
C ASP A 257 4.20 -26.11 -3.03
N ASN A 258 3.78 -25.47 -1.95
CA ASN A 258 2.37 -25.18 -1.71
C ASN A 258 2.09 -23.72 -2.07
N VAL A 259 1.02 -23.47 -2.83
CA VAL A 259 0.62 -22.13 -3.26
C VAL A 259 -0.70 -21.74 -2.61
N THR A 260 -0.67 -20.71 -1.76
CA THR A 260 -1.86 -20.14 -1.13
C THR A 260 -2.37 -18.93 -1.91
N LEU A 261 -3.62 -19.02 -2.36
CA LEU A 261 -4.41 -17.96 -2.97
C LEU A 261 -5.30 -17.31 -1.91
N LYS A 262 -5.38 -15.98 -1.90
CA LYS A 262 -6.26 -15.20 -1.02
C LYS A 262 -7.21 -14.35 -1.85
N CYS A 263 -8.50 -14.56 -1.67
CA CYS A 263 -9.55 -13.73 -2.25
C CYS A 263 -9.95 -12.63 -1.27
N ALA A 264 -10.23 -11.43 -1.75
CA ALA A 264 -10.73 -10.35 -0.93
C ALA A 264 -11.76 -9.53 -1.70
N ALA A 265 -12.80 -9.07 -1.01
CA ALA A 265 -13.83 -8.21 -1.57
C ALA A 265 -14.07 -6.97 -0.69
N ASP A 266 -14.65 -5.93 -1.29
CA ASP A 266 -14.74 -4.59 -0.69
C ASP A 266 -15.99 -4.33 0.17
N GLY A 267 -16.91 -5.31 0.27
CA GLY A 267 -18.16 -5.17 1.03
C GLY A 267 -17.96 -5.02 2.53
N ASN A 268 -18.97 -4.45 3.18
CA ASN A 268 -19.01 -4.32 4.64
C ASN A 268 -20.34 -4.89 5.18
N PRO A 269 -20.33 -5.96 6.00
CA PRO A 269 -19.15 -6.71 6.40
C PRO A 269 -18.50 -7.47 5.23
N PRO A 270 -17.20 -7.81 5.32
CA PRO A 270 -16.54 -8.62 4.30
C PRO A 270 -17.22 -9.98 4.12
N PRO A 271 -17.27 -10.54 2.89
CA PRO A 271 -17.82 -11.87 2.65
C PRO A 271 -17.06 -12.95 3.43
N THR A 272 -17.79 -13.92 3.96
CA THR A 272 -17.24 -15.02 4.76
C THR A 272 -16.83 -16.24 3.91
N GLY A 273 -17.10 -16.25 2.61
CA GLY A 273 -16.75 -17.36 1.72
C GLY A 273 -16.58 -16.91 0.28
N TYR A 274 -15.84 -17.71 -0.48
CA TYR A 274 -15.52 -17.44 -1.88
C TYR A 274 -15.54 -18.72 -2.71
N ASN A 275 -15.80 -18.56 -4.01
CA ASN A 275 -15.63 -19.61 -5.00
C ASN A 275 -14.27 -19.45 -5.68
N PHE A 276 -13.35 -20.39 -5.46
CA PHE A 276 -12.08 -20.48 -6.19
C PHE A 276 -12.25 -21.35 -7.43
N HIS A 277 -11.86 -20.83 -8.58
CA HIS A 277 -11.88 -21.54 -9.85
C HIS A 277 -10.44 -21.98 -10.16
N ILE A 278 -10.18 -23.26 -9.94
CA ILE A 278 -8.88 -23.91 -10.08
C ILE A 278 -8.95 -24.74 -11.36
N LYS A 279 -8.39 -24.21 -12.45
CA LYS A 279 -8.55 -24.78 -13.80
C LYS A 279 -10.05 -24.92 -14.14
N GLU A 280 -10.51 -26.15 -14.40
CA GLU A 280 -11.92 -26.45 -14.71
C GLU A 280 -12.76 -26.77 -13.45
N LYS A 281 -12.16 -26.78 -12.26
CA LYS A 281 -12.85 -27.14 -11.01
C LYS A 281 -13.18 -25.91 -10.18
N LYS A 282 -14.44 -25.84 -9.73
CA LYS A 282 -14.89 -24.88 -8.71
C LYS A 282 -14.73 -25.48 -7.32
N VAL A 283 -14.15 -24.73 -6.40
CA VAL A 283 -14.03 -25.07 -4.98
C VAL A 283 -14.57 -23.90 -4.16
N THR A 284 -15.61 -24.15 -3.37
CA THR A 284 -16.19 -23.15 -2.47
C THR A 284 -15.56 -23.29 -1.09
N THR A 285 -15.07 -22.18 -0.54
CA THR A 285 -14.58 -22.11 0.84
C THR A 285 -15.64 -21.47 1.72
N GLU A 286 -15.95 -22.11 2.84
CA GLU A 286 -16.82 -21.56 3.88
C GLU A 286 -15.96 -21.02 5.02
N ASN A 287 -16.27 -19.82 5.51
CA ASN A 287 -15.54 -19.15 6.60
C ASN A 287 -14.03 -18.99 6.36
N SER A 288 -13.60 -18.94 5.10
CA SER A 288 -12.21 -18.74 4.69
C SER A 288 -12.13 -17.91 3.42
N ASP A 289 -11.19 -16.98 3.42
CA ASP A 289 -10.79 -16.14 2.30
C ASP A 289 -9.59 -16.71 1.53
N THR A 290 -9.11 -17.90 1.90
CA THR A 290 -7.93 -18.54 1.30
C THR A 290 -8.18 -19.96 0.81
N PHE A 291 -7.45 -20.32 -0.24
CA PHE A 291 -7.36 -21.67 -0.78
C PHE A 291 -5.91 -22.03 -1.08
N THR A 292 -5.48 -23.23 -0.69
CA THR A 292 -4.08 -23.68 -0.87
C THR A 292 -4.01 -24.86 -1.83
N LEU A 293 -3.27 -24.70 -2.92
CA LEU A 293 -2.82 -25.80 -3.77
C LEU A 293 -1.59 -26.45 -3.12
N THR A 294 -1.63 -27.76 -2.91
CA THR A 294 -0.50 -28.50 -2.31
C THR A 294 0.28 -29.24 -3.37
N GLY A 295 1.62 -29.26 -3.23
CA GLY A 295 2.50 -30.02 -4.11
C GLY A 295 2.33 -29.66 -5.59
N VAL A 296 2.41 -28.36 -5.92
CA VAL A 296 2.13 -27.87 -7.27
C VAL A 296 3.07 -28.47 -8.31
N SER A 297 2.54 -28.73 -9.49
CA SER A 297 3.26 -29.21 -10.67
C SER A 297 3.37 -28.11 -11.72
N ARG A 298 4.25 -28.27 -12.72
CA ARG A 298 4.30 -27.33 -13.87
C ARG A 298 2.97 -27.14 -14.59
N ALA A 299 2.08 -28.13 -14.54
CA ALA A 299 0.74 -28.06 -15.14
C ALA A 299 -0.23 -27.16 -14.36
N ASP A 300 0.14 -26.72 -13.16
CA ASP A 300 -0.62 -25.76 -12.33
C ASP A 300 -0.21 -24.31 -12.60
N SER A 301 0.68 -24.07 -13.56
CA SER A 301 0.94 -22.70 -14.03
C SER A 301 -0.26 -22.16 -14.80
N GLY A 302 -0.64 -20.91 -14.56
CA GLY A 302 -1.70 -20.26 -15.33
C GLY A 302 -2.50 -19.24 -14.52
N ASP A 303 -3.67 -18.90 -15.08
CA ASP A 303 -4.59 -17.93 -14.52
C ASP A 303 -5.59 -18.61 -13.58
N TYR A 304 -5.80 -17.95 -12.45
CA TYR A 304 -6.73 -18.33 -11.40
C TYR A 304 -7.72 -17.19 -11.19
N LYS A 305 -8.95 -17.55 -10.83
CA LYS A 305 -9.95 -16.55 -10.45
C LYS A 305 -10.69 -16.99 -9.19
N CYS A 306 -11.12 -16.00 -8.42
CA CYS A 306 -12.08 -16.21 -7.34
C CYS A 306 -13.31 -15.33 -7.57
N SER A 307 -14.47 -15.77 -7.09
CA SER A 307 -15.71 -15.00 -7.12
C SER A 307 -16.42 -15.05 -5.77
N LEU A 308 -17.43 -14.19 -5.60
CA LEU A 308 -18.34 -14.30 -4.47
C LEU A 308 -19.16 -15.59 -4.56
N VAL A 309 -19.66 -16.06 -3.42
CA VAL A 309 -20.53 -17.25 -3.32
C VAL A 309 -21.93 -16.96 -3.87
N ASP A 310 -22.46 -15.79 -3.55
CA ASP A 310 -23.79 -15.32 -3.93
C ASP A 310 -23.84 -14.64 -5.31
N ASN A 311 -22.70 -14.18 -5.82
CA ASN A 311 -22.62 -13.49 -7.11
C ASN A 311 -21.34 -13.82 -7.90
N GLU A 312 -21.42 -14.87 -8.73
CA GLU A 312 -20.28 -15.36 -9.53
C GLU A 312 -19.83 -14.39 -10.64
N ALA A 313 -20.61 -13.36 -10.98
CA ALA A 313 -20.20 -12.37 -11.97
C ALA A 313 -19.09 -11.45 -11.46
N LYS A 314 -18.98 -11.29 -10.13
CA LYS A 314 -17.94 -10.48 -9.49
C LYS A 314 -16.70 -11.35 -9.24
N THR A 315 -15.64 -11.11 -10.01
CA THR A 315 -14.44 -11.96 -10.03
C THR A 315 -13.16 -11.17 -9.83
N GLY A 316 -12.21 -11.76 -9.09
CA GLY A 316 -10.82 -11.33 -8.99
C GLY A 316 -9.90 -12.36 -9.66
N TYR A 317 -8.78 -11.90 -10.22
CA TYR A 317 -7.86 -12.71 -11.02
C TYR A 317 -6.43 -12.63 -10.49
N ALA A 318 -5.69 -13.73 -10.60
CA ALA A 318 -4.26 -13.78 -10.33
C ALA A 318 -3.63 -14.90 -11.16
N SER A 319 -2.33 -14.79 -11.44
CA SER A 319 -1.59 -15.81 -12.20
C SER A 319 -0.27 -16.13 -11.51
N PHE A 320 0.18 -17.38 -11.59
CA PHE A 320 1.53 -17.74 -11.20
C PHE A 320 2.12 -18.80 -12.14
N ILE A 321 3.46 -18.90 -12.14
CA ILE A 321 4.21 -19.86 -12.94
C ILE A 321 5.02 -20.73 -11.97
N VAL A 322 4.92 -22.04 -12.14
CA VAL A 322 5.71 -23.02 -11.38
C VAL A 322 7.02 -23.27 -12.11
N MET A 323 8.13 -23.00 -11.43
CA MET A 323 9.48 -23.14 -11.96
C MET A 323 9.92 -24.61 -11.96
N TYR A 324 10.39 -25.08 -13.11
CA TYR A 324 10.92 -26.43 -13.29
C TYR A 324 12.16 -26.44 -14.20
N LEU A 325 13.03 -27.43 -13.99
CA LEU A 325 14.23 -27.65 -14.78
C LEU A 325 14.51 -29.15 -14.93
N ASP A 326 14.35 -29.65 -16.15
CA ASP A 326 14.69 -31.02 -16.54
C ASP A 326 15.79 -31.02 -17.59
N ILE A 327 16.67 -32.01 -17.49
CA ILE A 327 17.73 -32.25 -18.47
C ILE A 327 17.69 -33.70 -18.93
N THR A 328 17.78 -33.88 -20.24
CA THR A 328 17.90 -35.19 -20.87
C THR A 328 19.20 -35.22 -21.65
N SER A 329 20.11 -36.09 -21.23
CA SER A 329 21.38 -36.35 -21.92
C SER A 329 21.39 -37.79 -22.44
N SER A 330 21.70 -37.97 -23.73
CA SER A 330 21.99 -39.30 -24.29
C SER A 330 23.48 -39.65 -24.22
N THR A 331 24.34 -38.67 -23.98
CA THR A 331 25.76 -38.87 -23.67
C THR A 331 25.93 -39.08 -22.17
N LYS A 332 25.83 -40.34 -21.72
CA LYS A 332 25.96 -40.75 -20.31
C LYS A 332 26.94 -41.92 -20.17
N GLY A 333 27.64 -41.96 -19.04
CA GLY A 333 28.58 -43.04 -18.74
C GLY A 333 29.83 -42.96 -19.63
N LYS A 334 30.38 -44.10 -20.01
CA LYS A 334 31.61 -44.20 -20.79
C LYS A 334 31.32 -44.32 -22.28
N ILE A 335 31.81 -43.35 -23.05
CA ILE A 335 31.63 -43.25 -24.50
C ILE A 335 32.98 -43.50 -25.16
N VAL A 336 33.08 -44.56 -25.96
CA VAL A 336 34.29 -44.89 -26.73
C VAL A 336 34.07 -44.48 -28.18
N LYS A 337 35.01 -43.70 -28.72
CA LYS A 337 34.98 -43.19 -30.10
C LYS A 337 36.34 -43.39 -30.77
N ASN A 338 36.35 -43.61 -32.08
CA ASN A 338 37.61 -43.76 -32.80
C ASN A 338 38.21 -42.39 -33.13
N LEU A 339 39.53 -42.34 -33.29
CA LEU A 339 40.27 -41.16 -33.74
C LEU A 339 39.67 -40.66 -35.06
N THR A 340 39.60 -39.35 -35.25
CA THR A 340 39.01 -38.66 -36.42
C THR A 340 37.49 -38.78 -36.60
N GLU A 341 36.77 -39.56 -35.77
CA GLU A 341 35.30 -39.53 -35.77
C GLU A 341 34.78 -38.17 -35.30
N SER A 342 33.61 -37.79 -35.78
CA SER A 342 32.86 -36.64 -35.25
C SER A 342 32.12 -37.02 -33.97
N PHE A 343 32.06 -36.11 -33.01
CA PHE A 343 31.30 -36.28 -31.78
C PHE A 343 30.70 -34.96 -31.34
N GLU A 344 29.41 -34.97 -30.99
CA GLU A 344 28.74 -33.83 -30.38
C GLU A 344 28.02 -34.33 -29.12
N ALA A 345 28.24 -33.65 -27.99
CA ALA A 345 27.53 -33.95 -26.76
C ALA A 345 26.02 -33.76 -26.97
N ALA A 346 25.18 -34.63 -26.42
CA ALA A 346 23.73 -34.53 -26.63
C ALA A 346 23.08 -34.13 -25.31
N LEU A 347 22.59 -32.88 -25.25
CA LEU A 347 21.90 -32.32 -24.09
C LEU A 347 20.64 -31.60 -24.57
N VAL A 348 19.49 -32.02 -24.05
CA VAL A 348 18.19 -31.36 -24.22
C VAL A 348 17.78 -30.80 -22.87
N VAL A 349 17.43 -29.52 -22.82
CA VAL A 349 16.96 -28.84 -21.62
C VAL A 349 15.50 -28.48 -21.80
N ASN A 350 14.67 -28.85 -20.84
CA ASN A 350 13.27 -28.44 -20.76
C ASN A 350 13.06 -27.66 -19.47
N SER A 351 12.76 -26.37 -19.57
CA SER A 351 12.67 -25.48 -18.41
C SER A 351 11.60 -24.41 -18.60
N SER A 352 11.01 -24.00 -17.48
CA SER A 352 10.04 -22.89 -17.42
C SER A 352 10.60 -21.51 -17.85
N GLY A 353 11.92 -21.33 -17.81
CA GLY A 353 12.60 -20.09 -18.17
C GLY A 353 13.91 -20.33 -18.90
N LYS A 354 14.63 -19.24 -19.20
CA LYS A 354 15.95 -19.30 -19.86
C LYS A 354 16.97 -19.95 -18.92
N ALA A 355 17.48 -21.12 -19.31
CA ALA A 355 18.51 -21.83 -18.57
C ALA A 355 19.92 -21.40 -19.00
N GLU A 356 20.84 -21.40 -18.04
CA GLU A 356 22.27 -21.22 -18.25
C GLU A 356 22.94 -22.60 -18.25
N ILE A 357 23.83 -22.83 -19.20
CA ILE A 357 24.51 -24.12 -19.39
C ILE A 357 26.01 -23.88 -19.35
N THR A 358 26.69 -24.51 -18.41
CA THR A 358 28.15 -24.50 -18.30
C THR A 358 28.69 -25.89 -18.54
N TRP A 359 29.69 -26.02 -19.40
CA TRP A 359 30.40 -27.27 -19.65
C TRP A 359 31.78 -27.24 -19.02
N THR A 360 32.22 -28.39 -18.51
CA THR A 360 33.58 -28.57 -18.01
C THR A 360 34.18 -29.85 -18.57
N LYS A 361 35.50 -29.87 -18.71
CA LYS A 361 36.30 -31.06 -19.02
C LYS A 361 37.41 -31.17 -17.98
N ASN A 362 37.46 -32.28 -17.26
CA ASN A 362 38.41 -32.50 -16.17
C ASN A 362 38.44 -31.31 -15.18
N ASN A 363 37.25 -30.78 -14.83
CA ASN A 363 37.03 -29.59 -13.99
C ASN A 363 37.46 -28.24 -14.58
N VAL A 364 37.88 -28.17 -15.84
CA VAL A 364 38.20 -26.92 -16.54
C VAL A 364 36.99 -26.49 -17.37
N THR A 365 36.55 -25.24 -17.22
CA THR A 365 35.40 -24.70 -17.97
C THR A 365 35.67 -24.61 -19.46
N LEU A 366 34.69 -25.01 -20.25
CA LEU A 366 34.70 -24.90 -21.70
C LEU A 366 33.94 -23.66 -22.15
N ILE A 367 34.39 -23.05 -23.23
CA ILE A 367 33.76 -21.87 -23.85
C ILE A 367 32.43 -22.28 -24.52
N SER A 368 32.36 -23.50 -25.04
CA SER A 368 31.22 -24.01 -25.77
C SER A 368 30.92 -25.45 -25.44
N LYS A 369 29.73 -25.89 -25.85
CA LYS A 369 29.33 -27.29 -25.87
C LYS A 369 30.41 -28.16 -26.57
N PRO A 370 30.74 -29.36 -26.03
CA PRO A 370 31.67 -30.28 -26.68
C PRO A 370 31.13 -30.72 -28.04
N LYS A 371 31.79 -30.25 -29.10
CA LYS A 371 31.50 -30.57 -30.49
C LYS A 371 32.81 -30.66 -31.25
N PHE A 372 33.05 -31.80 -31.86
CA PHE A 372 34.28 -32.12 -32.56
C PHE A 372 33.93 -32.69 -33.92
N ASP A 373 34.45 -32.09 -35.00
CA ASP A 373 34.32 -32.65 -36.34
C ASP A 373 35.30 -33.83 -36.54
N LYS A 374 36.46 -33.76 -35.89
CA LYS A 374 37.49 -34.81 -35.87
C LYS A 374 38.11 -34.91 -34.48
N LEU A 375 37.85 -36.02 -33.80
CA LEU A 375 38.38 -36.28 -32.46
C LEU A 375 39.91 -36.52 -32.45
N LYS A 376 40.56 -36.02 -31.40
CA LYS A 376 41.97 -36.23 -31.04
C LYS A 376 42.09 -37.01 -29.73
N TYR A 377 43.26 -37.60 -29.46
CA TYR A 377 43.50 -38.29 -28.19
C TYR A 377 43.32 -37.37 -26.98
N SER A 378 43.78 -36.13 -27.10
CA SER A 378 43.62 -35.07 -26.10
C SER A 378 42.17 -34.77 -25.77
N ASP A 379 41.20 -35.08 -26.64
CA ASP A 379 39.77 -34.84 -26.40
C ASP A 379 39.18 -35.82 -25.38
N SER A 380 39.90 -36.89 -25.04
CA SER A 380 39.52 -37.80 -23.96
C SER A 380 39.45 -37.07 -22.61
N GLY A 381 38.54 -37.51 -21.74
CA GLY A 381 38.38 -36.94 -20.41
C GLY A 381 36.96 -37.04 -19.86
N MET A 382 36.79 -36.52 -18.66
CA MET A 382 35.50 -36.45 -17.98
C MET A 382 34.82 -35.11 -18.28
N TYR A 383 33.67 -35.16 -18.95
CA TYR A 383 32.87 -33.98 -19.27
C TYR A 383 31.67 -33.89 -18.32
N GLU A 384 31.40 -32.70 -17.78
CA GLU A 384 30.21 -32.41 -16.99
C GLU A 384 29.51 -31.16 -17.54
N CYS A 385 28.19 -31.23 -17.70
CA CYS A 385 27.35 -30.05 -17.85
C CYS A 385 26.63 -29.72 -16.55
N VAL A 386 26.63 -28.44 -16.19
CA VAL A 386 25.82 -27.88 -15.12
C VAL A 386 24.80 -26.96 -15.78
N VAL A 387 23.52 -27.24 -15.55
CA VAL A 387 22.40 -26.44 -16.04
C VAL A 387 21.72 -25.78 -14.86
N SER A 388 21.53 -24.46 -14.92
CA SER A 388 20.90 -23.67 -13.86
C SER A 388 19.79 -22.77 -14.38
N MET A 389 18.70 -22.65 -13.63
CA MET A 389 17.58 -21.76 -13.96
C MET A 389 16.80 -21.41 -12.68
N ALA A 390 16.62 -20.13 -12.37
CA ALA A 390 15.86 -19.64 -11.20
C ALA A 390 16.20 -20.35 -9.87
N GLY A 391 17.49 -20.62 -9.63
CA GLY A 391 17.97 -21.31 -8.43
C GLY A 391 17.81 -22.84 -8.43
N LEU A 392 17.26 -23.43 -9.50
CA LEU A 392 17.30 -24.87 -9.76
C LEU A 392 18.61 -25.22 -10.46
N VAL A 393 19.21 -26.35 -10.10
CA VAL A 393 20.46 -26.84 -10.69
C VAL A 393 20.35 -28.33 -10.99
N LYS A 394 20.75 -28.72 -12.21
CA LYS A 394 20.86 -30.13 -12.63
C LYS A 394 22.23 -30.37 -13.28
N LYS A 395 22.73 -31.59 -13.14
CA LYS A 395 24.04 -31.99 -13.67
C LYS A 395 23.94 -33.29 -14.46
N ALA A 396 24.76 -33.40 -15.51
CA ALA A 396 24.99 -34.66 -16.20
C ALA A 396 26.45 -34.75 -16.64
N SER A 397 26.99 -35.97 -16.68
CA SER A 397 28.40 -36.20 -16.99
C SER A 397 28.61 -37.46 -17.83
N PHE A 398 29.70 -37.47 -18.59
CA PHE A 398 30.17 -38.63 -19.35
C PHE A 398 31.70 -38.64 -19.46
N GLU A 399 32.26 -39.84 -19.59
CA GLU A 399 33.67 -40.05 -19.90
C GLU A 399 33.80 -40.29 -21.40
N LEU A 400 34.52 -39.42 -22.12
CA LEU A 400 34.89 -39.65 -23.51
C LEU A 400 36.26 -40.31 -23.57
N ARG A 401 36.35 -41.45 -24.28
CA ARG A 401 37.60 -42.13 -24.57
C ARG A 401 37.79 -42.23 -26.07
N VAL A 402 38.78 -41.51 -26.58
CA VAL A 402 39.18 -41.58 -27.99
C VAL A 402 40.23 -42.69 -28.14
N GLN A 403 39.99 -43.64 -29.05
CA GLN A 403 40.88 -44.77 -29.33
C GLN A 403 41.37 -44.75 -30.78
N GLY A 404 42.55 -45.30 -31.03
CA GLY A 404 43.13 -45.41 -32.38
C GLY A 404 44.57 -45.91 -32.36
N ALA A 405 45.10 -46.24 -33.54
CA ALA A 405 46.49 -46.61 -33.73
C ALA A 405 47.45 -45.48 -33.30
N PRO A 406 48.60 -45.80 -32.67
CA PRO A 406 49.49 -44.78 -32.14
C PRO A 406 50.10 -43.92 -33.24
N VAL A 407 50.40 -42.67 -32.90
CA VAL A 407 51.05 -41.70 -33.78
C VAL A 407 52.31 -41.18 -33.11
N ILE A 408 53.47 -41.32 -33.76
CA ILE A 408 54.72 -40.73 -33.27
C ILE A 408 54.74 -39.25 -33.62
N THR A 409 54.56 -38.40 -32.62
CA THR A 409 54.61 -36.94 -32.80
C THR A 409 56.05 -36.50 -33.02
N THR A 410 56.98 -36.95 -32.18
CA THR A 410 58.37 -36.49 -32.17
C THR A 410 59.34 -37.66 -31.95
N LEU A 411 60.46 -37.67 -32.67
CA LEU A 411 61.58 -38.57 -32.40
C LEU A 411 62.86 -37.74 -32.42
N ASN A 412 63.47 -37.57 -31.25
CA ASN A 412 64.64 -36.73 -31.06
C ASN A 412 65.81 -37.53 -30.47
N LYS A 413 67.03 -37.04 -30.72
CA LYS A 413 68.26 -37.50 -30.06
C LYS A 413 68.87 -36.33 -29.27
N LEU A 414 69.32 -36.60 -28.05
CA LEU A 414 70.02 -35.63 -27.22
C LEU A 414 71.41 -36.20 -26.83
N PRO A 415 72.49 -35.41 -26.95
CA PRO A 415 73.80 -35.85 -26.49
C PRO A 415 73.81 -35.97 -24.95
N ARG A 416 74.47 -37.01 -24.43
CA ARG A 416 74.71 -37.24 -23.00
C ARG A 416 76.16 -37.68 -22.81
N ASN A 417 76.71 -37.51 -21.60
CA ASN A 417 78.14 -37.73 -21.31
C ASN A 417 78.71 -39.08 -21.82
N GLU A 418 77.90 -40.15 -21.84
CA GLU A 418 78.33 -41.51 -22.26
C GLU A 418 77.42 -42.12 -23.35
N GLY A 419 76.78 -41.29 -24.19
CA GLY A 419 75.95 -41.78 -25.30
C GLY A 419 74.93 -40.77 -25.84
N LYS A 420 73.98 -41.25 -26.64
CA LYS A 420 72.84 -40.46 -27.14
C LYS A 420 71.56 -40.96 -26.47
N LEU A 421 70.78 -40.05 -25.91
CA LEU A 421 69.44 -40.32 -25.40
C LEU A 421 68.43 -40.15 -26.54
N LEU A 422 67.84 -41.26 -26.97
CA LEU A 422 66.73 -41.24 -27.92
C LEU A 422 65.43 -41.03 -27.16
N SER A 423 64.61 -40.09 -27.62
CA SER A 423 63.32 -39.77 -27.02
C SER A 423 62.24 -39.82 -28.10
N CYS A 424 61.39 -40.83 -28.03
CA CYS A 424 60.27 -41.07 -28.93
C CYS A 424 58.97 -40.68 -28.21
N LYS A 425 58.33 -39.60 -28.66
CA LYS A 425 57.04 -39.14 -28.14
C LYS A 425 55.93 -39.63 -29.06
N ALA A 426 54.94 -40.30 -28.49
CA ALA A 426 53.80 -40.81 -29.21
C ALA A 426 52.51 -40.61 -28.43
N GLU A 427 51.40 -40.49 -29.17
CA GLU A 427 50.05 -40.52 -28.63
C GLU A 427 49.37 -41.81 -29.10
N GLY A 428 48.51 -42.40 -28.28
CA GLY A 428 47.79 -43.61 -28.64
C GLY A 428 46.93 -44.12 -27.51
N SER A 429 45.78 -44.69 -27.86
CA SER A 429 44.82 -45.25 -26.91
C SER A 429 44.17 -46.50 -27.53
N PRO A 430 44.22 -47.68 -26.88
CA PRO A 430 44.87 -47.93 -25.59
C PRO A 430 46.38 -47.64 -25.59
N LYS A 431 46.95 -47.47 -24.38
CA LYS A 431 48.35 -47.09 -24.17
C LYS A 431 49.27 -47.97 -25.03
N PRO A 432 49.97 -47.42 -26.03
CA PRO A 432 50.85 -48.19 -26.89
C PRO A 432 52.13 -48.65 -26.16
N THR A 433 52.80 -49.63 -26.75
CA THR A 433 54.10 -50.17 -26.34
C THR A 433 55.14 -49.83 -27.39
N VAL A 434 56.38 -49.57 -26.98
CA VAL A 434 57.49 -49.26 -27.88
C VAL A 434 58.38 -50.48 -28.12
N GLN A 435 58.89 -50.58 -29.33
CA GLN A 435 59.96 -51.49 -29.73
C GLN A 435 61.02 -50.69 -30.50
N TRP A 436 62.26 -50.78 -30.03
CA TRP A 436 63.41 -50.15 -30.69
C TRP A 436 64.12 -51.18 -31.59
N SER A 437 64.65 -50.74 -32.73
CA SER A 437 65.43 -51.63 -33.62
C SER A 437 66.85 -51.93 -33.12
N ILE A 438 67.27 -51.29 -32.03
CA ILE A 438 68.58 -51.48 -31.40
C ILE A 438 68.41 -51.71 -29.90
N ASN A 439 69.32 -52.48 -29.33
CA ASN A 439 69.42 -52.63 -27.87
C ASN A 439 70.11 -51.39 -27.27
N GLY A 440 69.64 -50.99 -26.10
CA GLY A 440 70.22 -49.89 -25.33
C GLY A 440 70.07 -50.14 -23.84
N THR A 441 70.51 -49.18 -23.04
CA THR A 441 70.41 -49.19 -21.59
C THR A 441 69.35 -48.19 -21.12
N ASN A 442 68.86 -48.33 -19.89
CA ASN A 442 67.95 -47.36 -19.25
C ASN A 442 66.66 -47.05 -20.03
N ALA A 443 66.06 -48.07 -20.66
CA ALA A 443 64.77 -47.94 -21.33
C ALA A 443 63.69 -47.54 -20.30
N SER A 444 62.99 -46.45 -20.57
CA SER A 444 61.94 -45.93 -19.68
C SER A 444 60.81 -45.31 -20.48
N ASP A 445 59.58 -45.41 -19.98
CA ASP A 445 58.43 -44.69 -20.48
C ASP A 445 57.86 -43.77 -19.41
N SER A 446 57.34 -42.62 -19.84
CA SER A 446 56.69 -41.65 -18.96
C SER A 446 55.49 -41.06 -19.67
N ILE A 447 54.44 -40.73 -18.91
CA ILE A 447 53.20 -40.16 -19.44
C ILE A 447 53.11 -38.73 -18.89
N SER A 448 53.03 -37.74 -19.78
CA SER A 448 52.80 -36.36 -19.38
C SER A 448 51.32 -36.08 -19.11
N ALA A 449 51.02 -34.96 -18.43
CA ALA A 449 49.66 -34.59 -18.04
C ALA A 449 48.70 -34.38 -19.23
N ASP A 450 49.23 -34.14 -20.43
CA ASP A 450 48.50 -34.01 -21.70
C ASP A 450 48.16 -35.37 -22.36
N GLY A 451 48.62 -36.49 -21.79
CA GLY A 451 48.43 -37.84 -22.32
C GLY A 451 49.48 -38.29 -23.33
N THR A 452 50.47 -37.47 -23.63
CA THR A 452 51.60 -37.85 -24.50
C THR A 452 52.51 -38.85 -23.76
N ILE A 453 52.90 -39.93 -24.44
CA ILE A 453 53.80 -40.94 -23.88
C ILE A 453 55.19 -40.73 -24.47
N THR A 454 56.18 -40.59 -23.59
CA THR A 454 57.59 -40.42 -23.97
C THR A 454 58.35 -41.69 -23.63
N TYR A 455 58.87 -42.36 -24.65
CA TYR A 455 59.75 -43.50 -24.54
C TYR A 455 61.20 -43.07 -24.73
N ASN A 456 62.04 -43.33 -23.75
CA ASN A 456 63.45 -42.98 -23.76
C ASN A 456 64.32 -44.24 -23.84
N LEU A 457 65.39 -44.18 -24.62
CA LEU A 457 66.41 -45.23 -24.71
C LEU A 457 67.81 -44.60 -24.78
N MET A 458 68.72 -45.06 -23.92
CA MET A 458 70.12 -44.65 -23.97
C MET A 458 70.92 -45.59 -24.87
N VAL A 459 71.62 -45.03 -25.85
CA VAL A 459 72.39 -45.80 -26.84
C VAL A 459 73.78 -45.19 -27.00
N ALA A 460 74.82 -46.02 -26.98
CA ALA A 460 76.18 -45.64 -27.33
C ALA A 460 76.53 -46.19 -28.72
N PRO A 461 76.35 -45.40 -29.81
CA PRO A 461 76.61 -45.89 -31.16
C PRO A 461 78.10 -46.19 -31.36
N THR A 462 78.41 -47.32 -31.99
CA THR A 462 79.78 -47.70 -32.41
C THR A 462 80.09 -47.31 -33.87
N GLY A 463 79.09 -46.83 -34.60
CA GLY A 463 79.16 -46.34 -35.98
C GLY A 463 77.88 -45.60 -36.37
N ASN A 464 77.77 -45.18 -37.63
CA ASN A 464 76.54 -44.57 -38.14
C ASN A 464 75.46 -45.63 -38.28
N VAL A 465 74.37 -45.51 -37.51
CA VAL A 465 73.25 -46.46 -37.52
C VAL A 465 71.91 -45.71 -37.50
N THR A 466 70.98 -46.18 -38.31
CA THR A 466 69.59 -45.75 -38.31
C THR A 466 68.82 -46.55 -37.26
N VAL A 467 68.19 -45.86 -36.31
CA VAL A 467 67.39 -46.47 -35.25
C VAL A 467 65.92 -46.22 -35.51
N ASN A 468 65.12 -47.29 -35.52
CA ASN A 468 63.68 -47.22 -35.65
C ASN A 468 63.02 -47.27 -34.27
N CYS A 469 62.16 -46.30 -33.98
CA CYS A 469 61.18 -46.36 -32.91
C CYS A 469 59.86 -46.86 -33.52
N THR A 470 59.43 -48.06 -33.16
CA THR A 470 58.12 -48.61 -33.54
C THR A 470 57.22 -48.64 -32.32
N VAL A 471 56.14 -47.89 -32.34
CA VAL A 471 55.14 -47.88 -31.25
C VAL A 471 53.87 -48.54 -31.77
N PHE A 472 53.29 -49.44 -30.98
CA PHE A 472 52.13 -50.22 -31.41
C PHE A 472 51.13 -50.43 -30.27
N ASN A 473 49.86 -50.56 -30.62
CA ASN A 473 48.80 -51.06 -29.74
C ASN A 473 47.94 -52.05 -30.52
N GLU A 474 46.85 -52.54 -29.90
CA GLU A 474 45.91 -53.47 -30.54
C GLU A 474 45.21 -52.92 -31.80
N LEU A 475 45.30 -51.61 -32.07
CA LEU A 475 44.66 -50.93 -33.19
C LEU A 475 45.63 -50.58 -34.33
N GLY A 476 46.94 -50.75 -34.15
CA GLY A 476 47.92 -50.51 -35.21
C GLY A 476 49.32 -50.16 -34.68
N SER A 477 50.18 -49.69 -35.60
CA SER A 477 51.55 -49.29 -35.27
C SER A 477 52.01 -48.09 -36.08
N ALA A 478 52.97 -47.33 -35.54
CA ALA A 478 53.67 -46.27 -36.23
C ALA A 478 55.18 -46.45 -36.04
N THR A 479 55.96 -46.15 -37.07
CA THR A 479 57.42 -46.22 -37.03
C THR A 479 58.02 -44.92 -37.54
N LYS A 480 59.01 -44.38 -36.81
CA LYS A 480 59.90 -43.30 -37.26
C LYS A 480 61.34 -43.72 -37.05
N SER A 481 62.22 -43.23 -37.91
CA SER A 481 63.64 -43.55 -37.91
C SER A 481 64.47 -42.31 -37.59
N ILE A 482 65.58 -42.48 -36.89
CA ILE A 482 66.56 -41.43 -36.61
C ILE A 482 67.99 -41.95 -36.75
N ASP A 483 68.84 -41.18 -37.40
CA ASP A 483 70.25 -41.53 -37.58
C ASP A 483 71.10 -41.06 -36.40
N ILE A 484 71.87 -42.00 -35.84
CA ILE A 484 72.87 -41.72 -34.81
C ILE A 484 74.27 -42.08 -35.32
N SER A 485 75.24 -41.29 -34.89
CA SER A 485 76.66 -41.39 -35.25
C SER A 485 77.52 -41.26 -33.99
N THR A 486 78.78 -41.70 -34.08
CA THR A 486 79.80 -41.56 -33.03
C THR A 486 80.30 -40.13 -32.85
N LEU A 487 80.07 -39.26 -33.84
CA LEU A 487 80.46 -37.86 -33.80
C LEU A 487 79.45 -37.03 -32.98
N PRO A 488 79.89 -36.03 -32.20
CA PRO A 488 79.00 -35.06 -31.58
C PRO A 488 78.17 -34.36 -32.65
N ASP A 489 76.86 -34.23 -32.44
CA ASP A 489 75.99 -33.47 -33.36
C ASP A 489 76.36 -31.98 -33.23
N ASP A 490 76.94 -31.41 -34.28
CA ASP A 490 77.47 -30.05 -34.31
C ASP A 490 76.32 -29.04 -34.37
N THR A 491 76.08 -28.30 -33.27
CA THR A 491 75.15 -27.18 -33.26
C THR A 491 75.89 -25.89 -33.56
N THR A 492 75.94 -25.51 -34.84
CA THR A 492 75.99 -24.09 -35.25
C THR A 492 75.19 -23.90 -36.54
N GLU A 493 74.05 -23.22 -36.42
CA GLU A 493 73.54 -22.39 -37.50
C GLU A 493 74.62 -21.36 -37.89
N THR A 494 74.90 -21.18 -39.18
CA THR A 494 75.12 -19.87 -39.81
C THR A 494 75.23 -20.00 -41.34
N THR A 495 74.30 -19.33 -42.05
CA THR A 495 74.43 -18.54 -43.32
C THR A 495 75.64 -18.83 -44.23
N ASP A 496 75.53 -19.00 -45.55
CA ASP A 496 74.99 -18.02 -46.52
C ASP A 496 74.81 -18.62 -47.94
N LYS A 497 74.03 -17.89 -48.73
CA LYS A 497 73.35 -18.09 -50.03
C LYS A 497 74.14 -18.62 -51.25
N ARG A 498 73.37 -19.20 -52.18
CA ARG A 498 73.42 -18.86 -53.62
C ARG A 498 72.01 -18.67 -54.18
N GLU A 499 71.77 -17.49 -54.72
CA GLU A 499 70.61 -17.08 -55.54
C GLU A 499 70.75 -17.62 -56.98
N ASP A 500 69.61 -17.94 -57.59
CA ASP A 500 69.34 -17.73 -59.02
C ASP A 500 67.94 -17.09 -59.16
N PRO A 501 67.68 -16.29 -60.21
CA PRO A 501 66.75 -15.15 -60.17
C PRO A 501 65.33 -15.43 -60.74
N GLU A 502 64.48 -14.40 -60.64
CA GLU A 502 63.06 -14.27 -61.06
C GLU A 502 62.06 -14.75 -59.99
N ASP A 503 61.19 -13.92 -59.39
CA ASP A 503 60.39 -12.84 -59.97
C ASP A 503 60.14 -11.72 -58.93
N SER A 504 59.91 -10.55 -59.48
CA SER A 504 59.82 -9.24 -58.86
C SER A 504 58.65 -9.04 -57.89
N ASN A 505 58.87 -8.06 -56.99
CA ASN A 505 57.87 -7.21 -56.34
C ASN A 505 57.48 -7.58 -54.88
N ASN A 506 58.25 -7.07 -53.91
CA ASN A 506 57.63 -6.53 -52.69
C ASN A 506 58.57 -5.59 -51.90
N GLN A 507 58.68 -4.34 -52.35
CA GLN A 507 59.22 -3.25 -51.52
C GLN A 507 58.11 -2.25 -51.16
N THR A 508 56.92 -2.78 -50.80
CA THR A 508 55.76 -1.97 -50.37
C THR A 508 55.10 -2.47 -49.08
N GLN A 509 55.55 -3.58 -48.47
CA GLN A 509 54.88 -4.15 -47.28
C GLN A 509 55.45 -3.67 -45.93
N VAL A 510 56.72 -3.27 -45.86
CA VAL A 510 57.35 -2.89 -44.58
C VAL A 510 56.96 -1.47 -44.15
N VAL A 511 56.74 -0.55 -45.11
CA VAL A 511 56.28 0.81 -44.81
C VAL A 511 54.80 0.81 -44.39
N VAL A 512 53.97 -0.07 -44.97
CA VAL A 512 52.54 -0.16 -44.66
C VAL A 512 52.30 -0.70 -43.25
N GLY A 513 53.11 -1.64 -42.75
CA GLY A 513 53.01 -2.16 -41.39
C GLY A 513 53.32 -1.14 -40.30
N VAL A 514 54.34 -0.29 -40.52
CA VAL A 514 54.72 0.76 -39.56
C VAL A 514 53.69 1.89 -39.54
N VAL A 515 53.16 2.28 -40.71
CA VAL A 515 52.11 3.31 -40.82
C VAL A 515 50.78 2.82 -40.23
N LEU A 516 50.37 1.56 -40.48
CA LEU A 516 49.18 0.97 -39.86
C LEU A 516 49.32 0.85 -38.33
N GLY A 517 50.50 0.46 -37.84
CA GLY A 517 50.77 0.41 -36.40
C GLY A 517 50.65 1.78 -35.72
N MET A 518 51.19 2.83 -36.36
CA MET A 518 51.08 4.21 -35.87
C MET A 518 49.63 4.72 -35.89
N ILE A 519 48.85 4.39 -36.92
CA ILE A 519 47.43 4.78 -37.02
C ILE A 519 46.57 4.07 -35.96
N VAL A 520 46.80 2.77 -35.72
CA VAL A 520 46.08 2.02 -34.68
C VAL A 520 46.42 2.54 -33.29
N ALA A 521 47.70 2.88 -33.03
CA ALA A 521 48.12 3.50 -31.79
C ALA A 521 47.46 4.88 -31.57
N ALA A 522 47.40 5.72 -32.61
CA ALA A 522 46.74 7.02 -32.54
C ALA A 522 45.22 6.90 -32.29
N LEU A 523 44.55 5.93 -32.91
CA LEU A 523 43.12 5.67 -32.67
C LEU A 523 42.85 5.15 -31.26
N ALA A 524 43.73 4.30 -30.70
CA ALA A 524 43.62 3.83 -29.33
C ALA A 524 43.80 4.96 -28.30
N VAL A 525 44.77 5.86 -28.54
CA VAL A 525 44.98 7.05 -27.70
C VAL A 525 43.80 8.02 -27.81
N GLY A 526 43.25 8.21 -29.02
CA GLY A 526 42.05 9.01 -29.24
C GLY A 526 40.80 8.46 -28.52
N LEU A 527 40.59 7.14 -28.57
CA LEU A 527 39.51 6.46 -27.83
C LEU A 527 39.68 6.58 -26.31
N ALA A 528 40.90 6.41 -25.81
CA ALA A 528 41.19 6.59 -24.39
C ALA A 528 40.94 8.05 -23.93
N TYR A 529 41.36 9.03 -24.74
CA TYR A 529 41.12 10.45 -24.47
C TYR A 529 39.62 10.82 -24.55
N TRP A 530 38.88 10.24 -25.51
CA TRP A 530 37.43 10.44 -25.61
C TRP A 530 36.67 9.84 -24.43
N ILE A 531 37.06 8.64 -23.97
CA ILE A 531 36.49 8.03 -22.75
C ILE A 531 36.83 8.87 -21.51
N TYR A 532 38.03 9.43 -21.45
CA TYR A 532 38.46 10.32 -20.36
C TYR A 532 37.63 11.61 -20.33
N MET A 533 37.47 12.31 -21.47
CA MET A 533 36.64 13.52 -21.55
C MET A 533 35.14 13.28 -21.32
N LYS A 534 34.64 12.05 -21.48
CA LYS A 534 33.23 11.72 -21.20
C LYS A 534 32.97 11.44 -19.71
N ARG A 535 34.02 11.37 -18.89
CA ARG A 535 33.98 11.11 -17.43
C ARG A 535 34.29 12.33 -16.56
N THR A 536 34.72 13.44 -17.16
CA THR A 536 34.74 14.80 -16.57
C THR A 536 33.67 15.63 -17.22
#